data_AF-A0A2E9SM56-F1
#
_entry.id   AF-A0A2E9SM56-F1
#
_cell.length_a   1.000
_cell.length_b   1.000
_cell.length_c   1.000
_cell.angle_alpha   90.00
_cell.angle_beta   90.00
_cell.angle_gamma   90.00
#
_symmetry.space_group_name_H-M   'P 1'
#
loop_
_entity.id
_entity.type
_entity.pdbx_description
1 polymer ?
#
loop_
_entity_poly.entity_id
_entity_poly.type
_entity_poly.pdbx_seq_one_letter_code
_entity_poly.pdbx_strand_id
1 'polypeptide(L)'
;MSKVNKKRRPHKKKQKRGTEEAQCNAVGTNAPKEAEPANTGSFETENLQGVKEISDSRCTEDHSGLLPYDETLLDVCRSRWQFADWQGLASIDPERIQHHPQRGRIALLIAASHWQLGHVQQAQRFLQVALDSGASRRQVAQVLVSGIHQSLAEAHMTFENTENAYVHCLKAMKTGGVPGDSELLARARIERMESYELREKQW
;
A
#
# COMPACT_ATOMS: atom_id res chain seq x y z
N MET A 1 63.74 -27.06 -2.30
CA MET A 1 62.92 -28.22 -2.74
C MET A 1 61.55 -28.12 -2.04
N SER A 2 60.67 -27.17 -2.34
CA SER A 2 59.73 -27.08 -3.49
C SER A 2 58.85 -28.30 -3.69
N LYS A 3 57.65 -28.34 -3.08
CA LYS A 3 56.42 -28.85 -3.73
C LYS A 3 55.20 -28.04 -3.28
N VAL A 4 54.80 -27.14 -4.18
CA VAL A 4 53.54 -26.39 -4.23
C VAL A 4 52.42 -27.37 -4.56
N ASN A 5 51.36 -27.44 -3.76
CA ASN A 5 50.17 -28.24 -4.10
C ASN A 5 49.05 -27.33 -4.65
N LYS A 6 48.71 -27.55 -5.92
CA LYS A 6 47.77 -26.74 -6.72
C LYS A 6 46.33 -27.21 -6.51
N LYS A 7 45.47 -26.21 -6.27
CA LYS A 7 44.03 -26.07 -6.59
C LYS A 7 43.34 -27.24 -7.31
N ARG A 8 42.18 -27.64 -6.79
CA ARG A 8 41.05 -28.17 -7.58
C ARG A 8 39.75 -27.47 -7.17
N ARG A 9 39.19 -26.65 -8.06
CA ARG A 9 37.81 -26.15 -8.01
C ARG A 9 36.96 -27.02 -8.93
N PRO A 10 35.77 -27.50 -8.53
CA PRO A 10 34.82 -28.06 -9.48
C PRO A 10 33.93 -26.98 -10.11
N HIS A 11 33.50 -27.32 -11.33
CA HIS A 11 32.92 -26.46 -12.36
C HIS A 11 31.45 -26.08 -12.13
N LYS A 12 31.11 -24.88 -12.60
CA LYS A 12 29.76 -24.36 -12.84
C LYS A 12 29.00 -25.28 -13.82
N LYS A 13 27.80 -25.74 -13.45
CA LYS A 13 26.77 -26.17 -14.43
C LYS A 13 25.78 -25.03 -14.61
N LYS A 14 25.85 -24.38 -15.78
CA LYS A 14 24.79 -23.52 -16.34
C LYS A 14 23.76 -24.45 -16.98
N GLN A 15 22.51 -24.37 -16.55
CA GLN A 15 21.39 -24.97 -17.27
C GLN A 15 20.60 -23.84 -17.95
N LYS A 16 20.48 -23.95 -19.27
CA LYS A 16 19.82 -23.02 -20.19
C LYS A 16 18.35 -23.40 -20.36
N ARG A 17 17.52 -22.35 -20.48
CA ARG A 17 16.37 -22.15 -21.38
C ARG A 17 15.25 -23.22 -21.39
N GLY A 18 14.08 -22.76 -20.97
CA GLY A 18 12.79 -23.10 -21.57
C GLY A 18 11.94 -21.83 -21.59
N THR A 19 11.89 -21.18 -22.74
CA THR A 19 10.94 -20.11 -23.10
C THR A 19 9.69 -20.80 -23.60
N GLU A 20 8.56 -20.63 -22.92
CA GLU A 20 7.24 -20.88 -23.51
C GLU A 20 6.42 -19.59 -23.39
N GLU A 21 6.27 -18.98 -24.55
CA GLU A 21 5.37 -17.88 -24.83
C GLU A 21 3.94 -18.44 -24.89
N ALA A 22 3.06 -18.00 -23.99
CA ALA A 22 1.63 -18.18 -24.13
C ALA A 22 1.02 -16.84 -24.56
N GLN A 23 0.83 -16.72 -25.87
CA GLN A 23 -0.03 -15.73 -26.50
C GLN A 23 -1.48 -16.00 -26.09
N CYS A 24 -2.12 -15.02 -25.44
CA CYS A 24 -3.58 -14.95 -25.37
C CYS A 24 -4.05 -13.78 -26.23
N ASN A 25 -4.82 -14.15 -27.24
CA ASN A 25 -5.30 -13.29 -28.33
C ASN A 25 -6.26 -12.21 -27.84
N ALA A 26 -6.10 -11.02 -28.43
CA ALA A 26 -7.01 -9.90 -28.35
C ALA A 26 -8.38 -10.27 -28.93
N VAL A 27 -9.44 -10.06 -28.14
CA VAL A 27 -10.82 -10.17 -28.60
C VAL A 27 -11.39 -8.77 -28.79
N GLY A 28 -11.67 -8.46 -30.06
CA GLY A 28 -12.93 -7.86 -30.50
C GLY A 28 -13.34 -6.52 -29.91
N THR A 29 -12.88 -5.44 -30.53
CA THR A 29 -13.60 -4.18 -30.69
C THR A 29 -15.04 -4.42 -31.18
N ASN A 30 -16.03 -3.94 -30.43
CA ASN A 30 -17.36 -3.62 -30.97
C ASN A 30 -17.84 -2.30 -30.37
N ALA A 31 -17.80 -1.27 -31.20
CA ALA A 31 -18.51 -0.01 -31.01
C ALA A 31 -19.97 -0.14 -31.47
N PRO A 32 -20.91 0.54 -30.80
CA PRO A 32 -22.12 1.01 -31.45
C PRO A 32 -22.12 2.55 -31.59
N LYS A 33 -22.60 2.99 -32.75
CA LYS A 33 -22.85 4.38 -33.16
C LYS A 33 -24.11 4.96 -32.51
N GLU A 34 -24.04 6.28 -32.29
CA GLU A 34 -25.06 7.34 -32.47
C GLU A 34 -26.43 7.25 -31.79
N ALA A 35 -26.75 8.28 -30.98
CA ALA A 35 -27.87 9.20 -31.24
C ALA A 35 -27.89 10.37 -30.22
N GLU A 36 -27.82 11.61 -30.71
CA GLU A 36 -28.33 12.81 -30.03
C GLU A 36 -29.85 12.94 -30.23
N PRO A 37 -30.55 13.73 -29.39
CA PRO A 37 -31.02 15.01 -29.92
C PRO A 37 -30.96 16.21 -28.95
N ALA A 38 -30.90 17.39 -29.58
CA ALA A 38 -30.97 18.74 -29.03
C ALA A 38 -32.27 19.10 -28.29
N ASN A 39 -32.17 20.01 -27.29
CA ASN A 39 -33.15 21.06 -26.99
C ASN A 39 -32.54 22.08 -25.99
N THR A 40 -32.04 23.24 -26.44
CA THR A 40 -32.67 24.58 -26.35
C THR A 40 -33.33 24.95 -25.01
N GLY A 41 -32.78 25.99 -24.36
CA GLY A 41 -33.34 26.62 -23.17
C GLY A 41 -32.49 27.80 -22.69
N SER A 42 -32.66 28.95 -23.33
CA SER A 42 -32.13 30.26 -22.96
C SER A 42 -32.69 30.74 -21.62
N PHE A 43 -31.90 31.44 -20.80
CA PHE A 43 -32.42 32.53 -19.95
C PHE A 43 -31.33 33.56 -19.60
N GLU A 44 -31.40 34.66 -20.33
CA GLU A 44 -31.26 36.08 -19.95
C GLU A 44 -30.14 36.55 -19.02
N THR A 45 -29.32 37.41 -19.61
CA THR A 45 -28.40 38.39 -19.04
C THR A 45 -29.12 39.70 -18.68
N GLU A 46 -28.99 40.18 -17.44
CA GLU A 46 -29.11 41.60 -17.05
C GLU A 46 -28.03 41.85 -15.98
N ASN A 47 -26.87 42.43 -16.30
CA ASN A 47 -26.54 43.86 -16.39
C ASN A 47 -26.95 44.71 -15.17
N LEU A 48 -25.97 45.05 -14.33
CA LEU A 48 -25.93 46.30 -13.58
C LEU A 48 -24.46 46.71 -13.34
N GLN A 49 -24.00 47.67 -14.15
CA GLN A 49 -22.78 48.45 -13.95
C GLN A 49 -22.95 49.42 -12.77
N GLY A 50 -21.89 49.64 -11.99
CA GLY A 50 -21.93 50.68 -10.94
C GLY A 50 -20.76 50.81 -9.96
N VAL A 51 -19.53 50.94 -10.47
CA VAL A 51 -18.42 51.78 -9.94
C VAL A 51 -18.03 51.72 -8.44
N LYS A 52 -16.80 51.24 -8.14
CA LYS A 52 -15.73 52.06 -7.54
C LYS A 52 -14.39 51.31 -7.49
N GLU A 53 -13.42 51.82 -8.23
CA GLU A 53 -11.99 51.63 -7.91
C GLU A 53 -11.72 52.20 -6.52
N ILE A 54 -10.96 51.47 -5.70
CA ILE A 54 -9.93 51.98 -4.80
C ILE A 54 -8.88 50.87 -4.64
N SER A 55 -7.66 51.23 -5.03
CA SER A 55 -6.39 50.61 -4.67
C SER A 55 -6.31 50.33 -3.16
N ASP A 56 -5.86 49.16 -2.73
CA ASP A 56 -4.46 48.99 -2.33
C ASP A 56 -4.18 47.56 -1.84
N SER A 57 -2.92 47.19 -1.96
CA SER A 57 -2.34 45.92 -1.53
C SER A 57 -2.68 45.57 -0.09
N ARG A 58 -3.19 44.34 0.10
CA ARG A 58 -2.87 43.45 1.22
C ARG A 58 -3.11 42.00 0.81
N CYS A 59 -2.09 41.34 0.30
CA CYS A 59 -1.98 39.89 0.41
C CYS A 59 -1.63 39.58 1.85
N THR A 60 -2.55 39.03 2.64
CA THR A 60 -2.22 38.07 3.69
C THR A 60 -3.49 37.33 4.13
N GLU A 61 -3.50 36.05 3.73
CA GLU A 61 -4.08 34.92 4.46
C GLU A 61 -5.59 34.77 4.40
N ASP A 62 -6.04 34.28 3.24
CA ASP A 62 -7.18 33.39 3.15
C ASP A 62 -6.86 32.09 3.92
N HIS A 63 -7.00 32.13 5.25
CA HIS A 63 -7.11 30.93 6.07
C HIS A 63 -8.51 30.34 5.87
N SER A 64 -8.78 29.87 4.64
CA SER A 64 -9.90 29.01 4.33
C SER A 64 -9.85 27.76 5.20
N GLY A 65 -10.54 27.80 6.36
CA GLY A 65 -11.12 26.68 7.10
C GLY A 65 -10.39 25.33 7.04
N LEU A 66 -9.07 25.30 7.24
CA LEU A 66 -8.33 24.05 7.33
C LEU A 66 -8.71 23.36 8.64
N LEU A 67 -9.58 22.35 8.56
CA LEU A 67 -9.73 21.40 9.66
C LEU A 67 -8.33 20.91 10.04
N PRO A 68 -7.92 21.02 11.32
CA PRO A 68 -6.61 20.55 11.76
C PRO A 68 -6.47 19.08 11.40
N TYR A 69 -5.46 18.71 10.61
CA TYR A 69 -5.15 17.31 10.38
C TYR A 69 -4.41 16.75 11.60
N ASP A 70 -4.61 15.46 11.86
CA ASP A 70 -3.90 14.75 12.92
C ASP A 70 -2.48 14.41 12.48
N GLU A 71 -1.49 15.14 12.99
CA GLU A 71 -0.08 14.95 12.62
C GLU A 71 0.47 13.57 12.99
N THR A 72 -0.12 12.92 13.99
CA THR A 72 0.34 11.62 14.51
C THR A 72 -0.25 10.44 13.74
N LEU A 73 -1.23 10.69 12.86
CA LEU A 73 -2.01 9.64 12.21
C LEU A 73 -1.14 8.67 11.41
N LEU A 74 -0.14 9.18 10.68
CA LEU A 74 0.76 8.31 9.93
C LEU A 74 1.56 7.39 10.84
N ASP A 75 2.07 7.89 11.97
CA ASP A 75 2.87 7.07 12.88
C ASP A 75 2.01 6.01 13.57
N VAL A 76 0.76 6.33 13.92
CA VAL A 76 -0.23 5.34 14.35
C VAL A 76 -0.45 4.27 13.28
N CYS A 77 -0.63 4.66 12.02
CA CYS A 77 -0.82 3.71 10.91
C CYS A 77 0.41 2.81 10.72
N ARG A 78 1.62 3.38 10.85
CA ARG A 78 2.88 2.65 10.75
C ARG A 78 3.01 1.63 11.87
N SER A 79 2.78 2.04 13.12
CA SER A 79 2.83 1.13 14.27
C SER A 79 1.81 0.00 14.13
N ARG A 80 0.56 0.31 13.78
CA ARG A 80 -0.47 -0.72 13.55
C ARG A 80 -0.06 -1.69 12.44
N TRP A 81 0.47 -1.18 11.34
CA TRP A 81 1.00 -2.01 10.28
C TRP A 81 2.14 -2.89 10.80
N GLN A 82 3.14 -2.33 11.49
CA GLN A 82 4.30 -3.05 12.03
C GLN A 82 3.91 -4.20 12.97
N PHE A 83 2.93 -3.97 13.85
CA PHE A 83 2.45 -5.00 14.79
C PHE A 83 1.34 -5.89 14.23
N ALA A 84 1.03 -5.80 12.94
CA ALA A 84 -0.03 -6.57 12.29
C ALA A 84 -1.41 -6.38 12.96
N ASP A 85 -1.71 -5.18 13.43
CA ASP A 85 -3.05 -4.77 13.86
C ASP A 85 -3.88 -4.37 12.65
N TRP A 86 -4.27 -5.37 11.85
CA TRP A 86 -4.99 -5.17 10.59
C TRP A 86 -6.38 -4.59 10.83
N GLN A 87 -7.10 -5.08 11.83
CA GLN A 87 -8.44 -4.60 12.19
C GLN A 87 -8.40 -3.13 12.60
N GLY A 88 -7.49 -2.76 13.50
CA GLY A 88 -7.32 -1.36 13.90
C GLY A 88 -6.90 -0.47 12.74
N LEU A 89 -6.05 -0.95 11.82
CA LEU A 89 -5.65 -0.18 10.66
C LEU A 89 -6.79 0.00 9.64
N ALA A 90 -7.60 -1.04 9.41
CA ALA A 90 -8.76 -0.99 8.52
C ALA A 90 -9.93 -0.16 9.08
N SER A 91 -10.00 0.03 10.41
CA SER A 91 -11.06 0.81 11.05
C SER A 91 -10.80 2.33 11.05
N ILE A 92 -9.73 2.80 10.40
CA ILE A 92 -9.44 4.23 10.31
C ILE A 92 -10.41 4.89 9.35
N ASP A 93 -11.09 5.93 9.84
CA ASP A 93 -12.08 6.68 9.08
C ASP A 93 -11.46 7.36 7.84
N PRO A 94 -12.02 7.17 6.64
CA PRO A 94 -11.64 7.90 5.43
C PRO A 94 -11.65 9.43 5.58
N GLU A 95 -12.50 10.00 6.44
CA GLU A 95 -12.56 11.45 6.63
C GLU A 95 -11.29 11.98 7.30
N ARG A 96 -10.67 11.20 8.21
CA ARG A 96 -9.44 11.59 8.92
C ARG A 96 -8.22 11.74 8.01
N ILE A 97 -8.23 11.11 6.84
CA ILE A 97 -7.09 11.13 5.92
C ILE A 97 -7.17 12.24 4.86
N GLN A 98 -8.34 12.87 4.66
CA GLN A 98 -8.57 13.77 3.51
C GLN A 98 -7.59 14.96 3.48
N HIS A 99 -7.35 15.58 4.63
CA HIS A 99 -6.51 16.77 4.76
C HIS A 99 -5.05 16.46 5.12
N HIS A 100 -4.69 15.17 5.28
CA HIS A 100 -3.36 14.81 5.73
C HIS A 100 -2.33 14.96 4.59
N PRO A 101 -1.17 15.61 4.80
CA PRO A 101 -0.16 15.82 3.75
C PRO A 101 0.40 14.50 3.19
N GLN A 102 0.41 13.45 4.01
CA GLN A 102 0.90 12.11 3.64
C GLN A 102 -0.22 11.10 3.40
N ARG A 103 -1.42 11.56 3.02
CA ARG A 103 -2.61 10.70 2.82
C ARG A 103 -2.36 9.52 1.87
N GLY A 104 -1.49 9.68 0.85
CA GLY A 104 -1.14 8.59 -0.05
C GLY A 104 -0.49 7.39 0.64
N ARG A 105 0.40 7.65 1.61
CA ARG A 105 1.02 6.58 2.41
C ARG A 105 0.04 5.95 3.39
N ILE A 106 -0.80 6.77 4.02
CA ILE A 106 -1.81 6.29 4.97
C ILE A 106 -2.81 5.39 4.25
N ALA A 107 -3.37 5.86 3.13
CA ALA A 107 -4.31 5.10 2.31
C ALA A 107 -3.69 3.78 1.82
N LEU A 108 -2.41 3.76 1.48
CA LEU A 108 -1.72 2.52 1.10
C LEU A 108 -1.63 1.52 2.25
N LEU A 109 -1.35 1.97 3.47
CA LEU A 109 -1.32 1.09 4.66
C LEU A 109 -2.72 0.56 4.99
N ILE A 110 -3.77 1.39 4.85
CA ILE A 110 -5.17 0.97 5.02
C ILE A 110 -5.58 -0.02 3.92
N ALA A 111 -5.16 0.19 2.67
CA ALA A 111 -5.38 -0.77 1.58
C ALA A 111 -4.75 -2.13 1.91
N ALA A 112 -3.54 -2.12 2.47
CA ALA A 112 -2.84 -3.32 2.90
C ALA A 112 -3.60 -4.11 3.97
N SER A 113 -4.15 -3.44 4.99
CA SER A 113 -4.94 -4.14 6.01
C SER A 113 -6.22 -4.73 5.42
N HIS A 114 -6.91 -4.02 4.52
CA HIS A 114 -8.06 -4.59 3.84
C HIS A 114 -7.71 -5.83 3.00
N TRP A 115 -6.56 -5.87 2.32
CA TRP A 115 -6.11 -7.09 1.63
C TRP A 115 -5.85 -8.24 2.59
N GLN A 116 -5.18 -7.98 3.73
CA GLN A 116 -4.90 -9.01 4.73
C GLN A 116 -6.18 -9.58 5.37
N LEU A 117 -7.22 -8.75 5.50
CA LEU A 117 -8.54 -9.16 6.00
C LEU A 117 -9.44 -9.77 4.92
N GLY A 118 -9.01 -9.85 3.65
CA GLY A 118 -9.82 -10.37 2.55
C GLY A 118 -10.88 -9.38 2.01
N HIS A 119 -10.88 -8.13 2.47
CA HIS A 119 -11.77 -7.06 2.01
C HIS A 119 -11.28 -6.45 0.68
N VAL A 120 -11.26 -7.24 -0.39
CA VAL A 120 -10.63 -6.88 -1.68
C VAL A 120 -11.18 -5.59 -2.28
N GLN A 121 -12.50 -5.37 -2.22
CA GLN A 121 -13.13 -4.17 -2.81
C GLN A 121 -12.68 -2.89 -2.09
N GLN A 122 -12.67 -2.89 -0.75
CA GLN A 122 -12.19 -1.75 0.03
C GLN A 122 -10.70 -1.51 -0.21
N ALA A 123 -9.90 -2.57 -0.30
CA ALA A 123 -8.48 -2.45 -0.60
C ALA A 123 -8.23 -1.77 -1.95
N GLN A 124 -8.98 -2.11 -2.99
CA GLN A 124 -8.90 -1.46 -4.30
C GLN A 124 -9.27 0.02 -4.25
N ARG A 125 -10.33 0.38 -3.50
CA ARG A 125 -10.73 1.79 -3.32
C ARG A 125 -9.62 2.61 -2.64
N PHE A 126 -9.07 2.11 -1.55
CA PHE A 126 -7.97 2.79 -0.85
C PHE A 126 -6.67 2.81 -1.64
N LEU A 127 -6.41 1.79 -2.46
CA LEU A 127 -5.27 1.80 -3.39
C LEU A 127 -5.41 2.93 -4.40
N GLN A 128 -6.61 3.14 -4.95
CA GLN A 128 -6.87 4.25 -5.88
C GLN A 128 -6.61 5.59 -5.19
N VAL A 129 -7.16 5.79 -3.99
CA VAL A 129 -6.89 7.00 -3.17
C VAL A 129 -5.40 7.20 -2.92
N ALA A 130 -4.66 6.13 -2.65
CA ALA A 130 -3.22 6.19 -2.44
C ALA A 130 -2.48 6.72 -3.68
N LEU A 131 -2.79 6.16 -4.85
CA LEU A 131 -2.19 6.54 -6.13
C LEU A 131 -2.53 7.99 -6.51
N ASP A 132 -3.79 8.38 -6.39
CA ASP A 132 -4.27 9.74 -6.69
C ASP A 132 -3.65 10.77 -5.73
N SER A 133 -3.22 10.32 -4.56
CA SER A 133 -2.55 11.13 -3.55
C SER A 133 -1.02 11.07 -3.60
N GLY A 134 -0.45 10.56 -4.68
CA GLY A 134 0.99 10.60 -4.94
C GLY A 134 1.80 9.41 -4.41
N ALA A 135 1.16 8.31 -4.01
CA ALA A 135 1.89 7.08 -3.73
C ALA A 135 2.52 6.53 -5.02
N SER A 136 3.83 6.25 -4.98
CA SER A 136 4.51 5.69 -6.13
C SER A 136 4.15 4.22 -6.34
N ARG A 137 4.12 3.76 -7.60
CA ARG A 137 3.93 2.33 -7.93
C ARG A 137 4.95 1.43 -7.24
N ARG A 138 6.17 1.95 -7.00
CA ARG A 138 7.21 1.25 -6.24
C ARG A 138 6.79 1.00 -4.78
N GLN A 139 6.24 2.01 -4.10
CA GLN A 139 5.74 1.86 -2.72
C GLN A 139 4.59 0.87 -2.67
N VAL A 140 3.67 0.93 -3.64
CA VAL A 140 2.57 -0.04 -3.75
C VAL A 140 3.13 -1.46 -3.88
N ALA A 141 4.06 -1.69 -4.81
CA ALA A 141 4.68 -2.99 -5.00
C ALA A 141 5.42 -3.49 -3.75
N GLN A 142 6.13 -2.61 -3.04
CA GLN A 142 6.82 -2.92 -1.79
C GLN A 142 5.85 -3.42 -0.71
N VAL A 143 4.73 -2.73 -0.52
CA VAL A 143 3.70 -3.11 0.46
C VAL A 143 3.03 -4.43 0.07
N LEU A 144 2.75 -4.65 -1.21
CA LEU A 144 2.20 -5.92 -1.71
C LEU A 144 3.16 -7.10 -1.50
N VAL A 145 4.44 -6.95 -1.86
CA VAL A 145 5.47 -7.98 -1.65
C VAL A 145 5.65 -8.26 -0.16
N SER A 146 5.58 -7.23 0.68
CA SER A 146 5.58 -7.40 2.14
C SER A 146 4.39 -8.24 2.62
N GLY A 147 3.19 -8.00 2.07
CA GLY A 147 1.99 -8.80 2.33
C GLY A 147 2.14 -10.28 1.94
N ILE A 148 2.79 -10.58 0.81
CA ILE A 148 3.08 -11.98 0.41
C ILE A 148 3.97 -12.67 1.44
N HIS A 149 5.01 -11.98 1.90
CA HIS A 149 5.89 -12.52 2.93
C HIS A 149 5.18 -12.72 4.27
N GLN A 150 4.22 -11.87 4.61
CA GLN A 150 3.38 -12.06 5.79
C GLN A 150 2.55 -13.34 5.68
N SER A 151 1.84 -13.57 4.57
CA SER A 151 1.04 -14.78 4.39
C SER A 151 1.90 -16.06 4.36
N LEU A 152 3.12 -15.99 3.81
CA LEU A 152 4.07 -17.10 3.88
C LEU A 152 4.55 -17.37 5.30
N ALA A 153 4.75 -16.33 6.12
CA ALA A 153 5.12 -16.50 7.52
C ALA A 153 4.01 -17.19 8.31
N GLU A 154 2.75 -16.78 8.13
CA GLU A 154 1.59 -17.41 8.75
C GLU A 154 1.44 -18.87 8.33
N ALA A 155 1.63 -19.18 7.04
CA ALA A 155 1.62 -20.57 6.57
C ALA A 155 2.73 -21.41 7.24
N HIS A 156 3.94 -20.86 7.39
CA HIS A 156 5.03 -21.55 8.08
C HIS A 156 4.76 -21.76 9.57
N MET A 157 4.11 -20.80 10.24
CA MET A 157 3.66 -20.95 11.63
C MET A 157 2.71 -22.14 11.78
N THR A 158 1.73 -22.28 10.89
CA THR A 158 0.80 -23.42 10.88
C THR A 158 1.51 -24.78 10.74
N PHE A 159 2.65 -24.83 10.05
CA PHE A 159 3.48 -26.03 9.92
C PHE A 159 4.57 -26.16 11.01
N GLU A 160 4.45 -25.39 12.10
CA GLU A 160 5.38 -25.35 13.23
C GLU A 160 6.84 -25.07 12.80
N ASN A 161 7.01 -24.34 11.69
CA ASN A 161 8.30 -23.98 11.11
C ASN A 161 8.64 -22.51 11.42
N THR A 162 8.82 -22.23 12.71
CA THR A 162 9.05 -20.88 13.25
C THR A 162 10.29 -20.19 12.66
N GLU A 163 11.35 -20.95 12.36
CA GLU A 163 12.57 -20.43 11.72
C GLU A 163 12.27 -19.80 10.35
N ASN A 164 11.56 -20.52 9.48
CA ASN A 164 11.18 -19.97 8.16
C ASN A 164 10.11 -18.89 8.28
N ALA A 165 9.19 -19.01 9.24
CA ALA A 165 8.23 -17.96 9.53
C ALA A 165 8.95 -16.64 9.89
N TYR A 166 9.97 -16.71 10.76
CA TYR A 166 10.80 -15.56 11.13
C TYR A 166 11.51 -14.96 9.92
N VAL A 167 12.13 -15.78 9.07
CA VAL A 167 12.79 -15.32 7.84
C VAL A 167 11.82 -14.56 6.93
N HIS A 168 10.59 -15.05 6.80
CA HIS A 168 9.57 -14.39 6.00
C HIS A 168 9.04 -13.10 6.65
N CYS A 169 8.80 -13.09 7.97
CA CYS A 169 8.47 -11.87 8.72
C CYS A 169 9.55 -10.79 8.56
N LEU A 170 10.83 -11.16 8.65
CA LEU A 170 11.95 -10.23 8.48
C LEU A 170 11.98 -9.63 7.07
N LYS A 171 11.71 -10.44 6.03
CA LYS A 171 11.60 -9.94 4.65
C LYS A 171 10.40 -9.01 4.48
N ALA A 172 9.27 -9.30 5.13
CA ALA A 172 8.11 -8.42 5.13
C ALA A 172 8.47 -7.04 5.72
N MET A 173 9.16 -6.99 6.87
CA MET A 173 9.58 -5.75 7.52
C MET A 173 10.55 -4.94 6.65
N LYS A 174 11.57 -5.59 6.10
CA LYS A 174 12.57 -4.92 5.25
C LYS A 174 11.98 -4.38 3.95
N THR A 175 10.95 -5.02 3.41
CA THR A 175 10.38 -4.67 2.10
C THR A 175 9.27 -3.63 2.21
N GLY A 176 8.46 -3.64 3.27
CA GLY A 176 7.26 -2.79 3.41
C GLY A 176 7.51 -1.29 3.51
N GLY A 177 8.77 -0.86 3.65
CA GLY A 177 9.15 0.56 3.60
C GLY A 177 8.71 1.39 4.82
N VAL A 178 8.33 0.73 5.92
CA VAL A 178 8.03 1.37 7.20
C VAL A 178 9.31 1.42 8.06
N PRO A 179 9.70 2.59 8.62
CA PRO A 179 10.94 2.72 9.38
C PRO A 179 10.89 1.98 10.72
N GLY A 180 12.00 1.38 11.16
CA GLY A 180 12.12 0.72 12.46
C GLY A 180 13.15 -0.41 12.45
N ASP A 181 13.42 -0.99 13.62
CA ASP A 181 14.25 -2.19 13.75
C ASP A 181 13.49 -3.41 13.22
N SER A 182 13.86 -3.84 12.00
CA SER A 182 13.18 -4.94 11.32
C SER A 182 13.32 -6.27 12.04
N GLU A 183 14.40 -6.50 12.79
CA GLU A 183 14.62 -7.76 13.51
C GLU A 183 13.76 -7.81 14.76
N LEU A 184 13.75 -6.72 15.55
CA LEU A 184 12.88 -6.59 16.71
C LEU A 184 11.40 -6.74 16.32
N LEU A 185 10.97 -6.07 15.24
CA LEU A 185 9.58 -6.15 14.77
C LEU A 185 9.22 -7.53 14.23
N ALA A 186 10.14 -8.22 13.55
CA ALA A 186 9.92 -9.58 13.11
C ALA A 186 9.72 -10.54 14.29
N ARG A 187 10.53 -10.42 15.36
CA ARG A 187 10.35 -11.22 16.59
C ARG A 187 9.01 -10.95 17.24
N ALA A 188 8.65 -9.67 17.43
CA ALA A 188 7.37 -9.29 18.03
C ALA A 188 6.16 -9.85 17.25
N ARG A 189 6.24 -9.94 15.91
CA ARG A 189 5.19 -10.58 15.11
C ARG A 189 5.12 -12.10 15.31
N ILE A 190 6.26 -12.78 15.39
CA ILE A 190 6.30 -14.23 15.64
C ILE A 190 5.70 -14.55 17.01
N GLU A 191 6.13 -13.86 18.06
CA GLU A 191 5.57 -14.01 19.41
C GLU A 191 4.04 -13.81 19.43
N ARG A 192 3.55 -12.82 18.67
CA ARG A 192 2.11 -12.59 18.52
C ARG A 192 1.41 -13.76 17.82
N MET A 193 1.97 -14.31 16.75
CA MET A 193 1.41 -15.46 16.02
C MET A 193 1.33 -16.70 16.94
N GLU A 194 2.39 -16.98 17.69
CA GLU A 194 2.42 -18.08 18.67
C GLU A 194 1.30 -17.93 19.72
N SER A 195 1.03 -16.70 20.16
CA SER A 195 -0.05 -16.41 21.12
C SER A 195 -1.47 -16.68 20.58
N TYR A 196 -1.64 -16.71 19.26
CA TYR A 196 -2.92 -17.05 18.62
C TYR A 196 -3.07 -18.56 18.48
N GLU A 197 -2.03 -19.27 18.05
CA GLU A 197 -2.04 -20.73 17.94
C GLU A 197 -2.30 -21.42 19.30
N LEU A 198 -1.72 -20.88 20.37
CA LEU A 198 -1.96 -21.39 21.73
C LEU A 198 -3.42 -21.22 22.18
N ARG A 199 -4.14 -20.22 21.66
CA ARG A 199 -5.56 -20.00 21.96
C ARG A 199 -6.48 -20.93 21.18
N GLU A 200 -6.11 -21.32 19.96
CA GLU A 200 -6.90 -22.26 19.16
C GLU A 200 -6.74 -23.72 19.65
N LYS A 201 -5.59 -24.08 20.21
CA LYS A 201 -5.31 -25.43 20.73
C LYS A 201 -5.93 -25.74 22.12
N GLN A 202 -6.68 -24.82 22.73
CA GLN A 202 -7.29 -24.99 24.07
C GLN A 202 -8.78 -25.40 24.08
N TRP A 203 -9.30 -25.90 22.96
CA TRP A 203 -10.64 -26.50 22.85
C TRP A 203 -10.54 -27.98 22.49
#